data_AF-A0A819VVX0-F1
#
_entry.id   AF-A0A819VVX0-F1
#
_cell.length_a   1.000
_cell.length_b   1.000
_cell.length_c   1.000
_cell.angle_alpha   90.00
_cell.angle_beta   90.00
_cell.angle_gamma   90.00
#
_symmetry.space_group_name_H-M   'P 1'
#
loop_
_entity.id
_entity.type
_entity.pdbx_description
1 polymer ?
#
loop_
_entity_poly.entity_id
_entity_poly.type
_entity_poly.pdbx_seq_one_letter_code
_entity_poly.pdbx_strand_id
1 'polypeptide(L)'
;MQSLHYNNGSIKLTRERATMVSRWESHEVARWIAGLAGIQSDISEIFLKHNINGAALETLLREDLIRMGITKLDQQLILTQSIDLLLTLINRLNSETLALLFMRIHCTATTCYNLLKRYDEAINDNRHVMNSPEFYTSISNLSNAIVETCHWLGRLPFIENVEYIDLRRKIIKALVQIRVLIRNLRLVDQINMPKSKLILEINELRTTAISLVRQNKDSLFSSDCYLTRVNLRRPIKDDVNIEYTTMPDFTHIISSIETEAIGYMGSGFSAINIGDEIIEINNQVVIGWDPIHFTDLLRLSSHVNEICLLVKKMPRHNDDEIYTKRIADLAPNPRRTRARGALERIKQTEDNRTRLLEQEG
;
A
#
# COMPACT_ATOMS: atom_id res chain seq x y z
N MET A 1 17.13 36.16 -13.87
CA MET A 1 16.65 35.12 -14.80
C MET A 1 17.44 33.84 -14.58
N GLN A 2 17.12 33.07 -13.53
CA GLN A 2 17.65 31.73 -13.33
C GLN A 2 16.50 30.75 -13.51
N SER A 3 16.60 29.96 -14.58
CA SER A 3 15.68 28.90 -14.94
C SER A 3 15.78 27.77 -13.92
N LEU A 4 14.72 27.58 -13.14
CA LEU A 4 14.48 26.35 -12.40
C LEU A 4 14.26 25.23 -13.43
N HIS A 5 15.28 24.39 -13.63
CA HIS A 5 15.12 23.11 -14.31
C HIS A 5 14.23 22.22 -13.43
N TYR A 6 12.91 22.31 -13.66
CA TYR A 6 11.97 21.33 -13.15
C TYR A 6 12.28 19.97 -13.76
N ASN A 7 12.35 18.98 -12.88
CA ASN A 7 12.70 17.60 -13.13
C ASN A 7 11.70 16.96 -14.12
N ASN A 8 12.04 16.93 -15.42
CA ASN A 8 11.22 16.36 -16.49
C ASN A 8 10.92 14.86 -16.30
N GLY A 9 11.66 14.14 -15.45
CA GLY A 9 11.40 12.74 -15.11
C GLY A 9 10.17 12.57 -14.21
N SER A 10 10.00 13.45 -13.23
CA SER A 10 8.89 13.41 -12.28
C SER A 10 7.55 13.67 -12.96
N ILE A 11 7.52 14.62 -13.92
CA ILE A 11 6.32 15.04 -14.66
C ILE A 11 5.87 13.96 -15.68
N LYS A 12 6.81 13.20 -16.25
CA LYS A 12 6.50 12.05 -17.14
C LYS A 12 5.81 10.92 -16.37
N LEU A 13 6.32 10.60 -15.18
CA LEU A 13 5.67 9.67 -14.26
C LEU A 13 4.30 10.18 -13.83
N THR A 14 4.07 11.51 -13.72
CA THR A 14 2.77 12.14 -13.40
C THR A 14 1.67 11.92 -14.43
N ARG A 15 2.01 11.83 -15.72
CA ARG A 15 1.02 11.58 -16.79
C ARG A 15 0.67 10.10 -16.97
N GLU A 16 1.45 9.17 -16.43
CA GLU A 16 1.07 7.75 -16.34
C GLU A 16 0.12 7.47 -15.15
N ARG A 17 -0.13 8.46 -14.26
CA ARG A 17 -0.78 8.30 -12.95
C ARG A 17 -2.31 8.16 -12.93
N ALA A 18 -3.00 8.15 -14.07
CA ALA A 18 -4.48 8.10 -14.11
C ALA A 18 -5.06 6.94 -14.91
N THR A 19 -4.23 5.97 -15.34
CA THR A 19 -4.68 4.98 -16.33
C THR A 19 -3.99 3.62 -16.20
N MET A 20 -3.84 3.10 -14.96
CA MET A 20 -3.36 1.71 -14.83
C MET A 20 -4.50 0.75 -15.18
N VAL A 21 -5.67 0.90 -14.55
CA VAL A 21 -6.83 0.03 -14.81
C VAL A 21 -7.46 0.33 -16.15
N SER A 22 -7.82 1.57 -16.50
CA SER A 22 -8.47 1.88 -17.78
C SER A 22 -7.76 1.38 -19.04
N ARG A 23 -6.44 1.13 -18.97
CA ARG A 23 -5.65 0.57 -20.08
C ARG A 23 -5.60 -0.95 -20.10
N TRP A 24 -6.17 -1.62 -19.10
CA TRP A 24 -6.20 -3.07 -19.06
C TRP A 24 -6.97 -3.63 -20.24
N GLU A 25 -6.36 -4.60 -20.88
CA GLU A 25 -7.02 -5.45 -21.85
C GLU A 25 -7.95 -6.44 -21.14
N SER A 26 -8.92 -7.00 -21.86
CA SER A 26 -9.92 -7.90 -21.25
C SER A 26 -9.31 -9.13 -20.59
N HIS A 27 -8.16 -9.59 -21.08
CA HIS A 27 -7.44 -10.73 -20.49
C HIS A 27 -6.74 -10.37 -19.17
N GLU A 28 -6.31 -9.11 -18.98
CA GLU A 28 -5.71 -8.63 -17.74
C GLU A 28 -6.78 -8.46 -16.66
N VAL A 29 -7.96 -7.95 -17.05
CA VAL A 29 -9.15 -7.91 -16.19
C VAL A 29 -9.54 -9.33 -15.76
N ALA A 30 -9.69 -10.26 -16.70
CA ALA A 30 -10.05 -11.64 -16.40
C ALA A 30 -9.03 -12.31 -15.46
N ARG A 31 -7.73 -12.07 -15.67
CA ARG A 31 -6.67 -12.58 -14.79
C ARG A 31 -6.76 -11.97 -13.38
N TRP A 32 -7.02 -10.67 -13.28
CA TRP A 32 -7.22 -10.01 -11.98
C TRP A 32 -8.43 -10.58 -11.24
N ILE A 33 -9.57 -10.76 -11.92
CA ILE A 33 -10.78 -11.36 -11.35
C ILE A 33 -10.49 -12.76 -10.80
N ALA A 34 -9.72 -13.57 -11.52
CA ALA A 34 -9.41 -14.94 -11.11
C ALA A 34 -8.62 -15.04 -9.80
N GLY A 35 -7.95 -13.97 -9.35
CA GLY A 35 -7.21 -13.94 -8.08
C GLY A 35 -8.01 -13.46 -6.87
N LEU A 36 -9.31 -13.16 -7.03
CA LEU A 36 -10.17 -12.68 -5.96
C LEU A 36 -10.68 -13.82 -5.08
N ALA A 37 -10.73 -13.57 -3.76
CA ALA A 37 -11.25 -14.53 -2.80
C ALA A 37 -12.75 -14.82 -3.03
N GLY A 38 -13.09 -16.11 -3.10
CA GLY A 38 -14.48 -16.57 -3.12
C GLY A 38 -15.20 -16.39 -4.47
N ILE A 39 -14.49 -15.95 -5.51
CA ILE A 39 -15.03 -15.88 -6.87
C ILE A 39 -15.08 -17.27 -7.49
N GLN A 40 -16.13 -17.56 -8.27
CA GLN A 40 -16.22 -18.80 -9.03
C GLN A 40 -15.31 -18.75 -10.26
N SER A 41 -14.70 -19.88 -10.62
CA SER A 41 -13.65 -19.94 -11.66
C SER A 41 -14.16 -19.53 -13.05
N ASP A 42 -15.43 -19.81 -13.35
CA ASP A 42 -16.10 -19.46 -14.61
C ASP A 42 -16.33 -17.95 -14.80
N ILE A 43 -16.35 -17.16 -13.72
CA ILE A 43 -16.60 -15.72 -13.80
C ILE A 43 -15.49 -14.99 -14.58
N SER A 44 -14.24 -15.43 -14.43
CA SER A 44 -13.12 -14.88 -15.20
C SER A 44 -13.34 -15.05 -16.72
N GLU A 45 -13.85 -16.20 -17.14
CA GLU A 45 -14.19 -16.51 -18.54
C GLU A 45 -15.40 -15.70 -19.03
N ILE A 46 -16.39 -15.45 -18.16
CA ILE A 46 -17.53 -14.58 -18.48
C ILE A 46 -17.04 -13.16 -18.80
N PHE A 47 -16.17 -12.59 -17.96
CA PHE A 47 -15.59 -11.27 -18.21
C PHE A 47 -14.82 -11.22 -19.53
N LEU A 48 -14.04 -12.27 -19.82
CA LEU A 48 -13.30 -12.40 -21.07
C LEU A 48 -14.23 -12.49 -22.29
N LYS A 49 -15.28 -13.33 -22.22
CA LYS A 49 -16.27 -13.52 -23.29
C LYS A 49 -17.05 -12.24 -23.61
N HIS A 50 -17.33 -11.43 -22.58
CA HIS A 50 -17.99 -10.14 -22.73
C HIS A 50 -17.03 -9.00 -23.11
N ASN A 51 -15.73 -9.28 -23.31
CA ASN A 51 -14.69 -8.29 -23.62
C ASN A 51 -14.65 -7.13 -22.62
N ILE A 52 -14.84 -7.41 -21.33
CA ILE A 52 -14.75 -6.39 -20.29
C ILE A 52 -13.29 -6.00 -20.13
N ASN A 53 -12.93 -4.83 -20.67
CA ASN A 53 -11.61 -4.22 -20.51
C ASN A 53 -11.60 -3.29 -19.30
N GLY A 54 -10.46 -2.68 -19.03
CA GLY A 54 -10.26 -1.80 -17.89
C GLY A 54 -11.18 -0.58 -17.84
N ALA A 55 -11.40 0.07 -18.99
CA ALA A 55 -12.32 1.19 -19.09
C ALA A 55 -13.77 0.78 -18.79
N ALA A 56 -14.19 -0.40 -19.25
CA ALA A 56 -15.49 -0.96 -18.92
C ALA A 56 -15.59 -1.32 -17.42
N LEU A 57 -14.52 -1.88 -16.84
CA LEU A 57 -14.43 -2.23 -15.43
C LEU A 57 -14.62 -1.02 -14.52
N GLU A 58 -14.03 0.13 -14.86
CA GLU A 58 -14.14 1.39 -14.10
C GLU A 58 -15.57 1.91 -14.00
N THR A 59 -16.41 1.60 -14.99
CA THR A 59 -17.81 2.05 -15.06
C THR A 59 -18.82 0.94 -14.79
N LEU A 60 -18.35 -0.26 -14.42
CA LEU A 60 -19.19 -1.44 -14.32
C LEU A 60 -20.18 -1.31 -13.16
N LEU A 61 -21.47 -1.44 -13.47
CA LEU A 61 -22.53 -1.42 -12.46
C LEU A 61 -22.99 -2.84 -12.13
N ARG A 62 -23.67 -2.97 -11.00
CA ARG A 62 -24.26 -4.24 -10.57
C ARG A 62 -25.26 -4.78 -11.61
N GLU A 63 -26.00 -3.89 -12.28
CA GLU A 63 -26.94 -4.25 -13.34
C GLU A 63 -26.24 -4.81 -14.58
N ASP A 64 -24.99 -4.40 -14.85
CA ASP A 64 -24.17 -4.99 -15.92
C ASP A 64 -23.80 -6.44 -15.59
N LEU A 65 -23.41 -6.72 -14.34
CA LEU A 65 -23.09 -8.08 -13.88
C LEU A 65 -24.29 -9.02 -14.07
N ILE A 66 -25.50 -8.56 -13.74
CA ILE A 66 -26.73 -9.33 -13.95
C ILE A 66 -26.95 -9.60 -15.45
N ARG A 67 -26.75 -8.59 -16.31
CA ARG A 67 -26.87 -8.73 -17.77
C ARG A 67 -25.81 -9.66 -18.39
N MET A 68 -24.64 -9.77 -17.77
CA MET A 68 -23.59 -10.74 -18.13
C MET A 68 -23.90 -12.17 -17.66
N GLY A 69 -25.01 -12.38 -16.93
CA GLY A 69 -25.42 -13.69 -16.41
C GLY A 69 -24.93 -13.99 -14.99
N ILE A 70 -24.27 -13.04 -14.32
CA ILE A 70 -23.82 -13.18 -12.94
C ILE A 70 -24.97 -12.77 -12.01
N THR A 71 -25.89 -13.70 -11.77
CA THR A 71 -27.13 -13.45 -10.98
C THR A 71 -26.99 -13.75 -9.49
N LYS A 72 -25.96 -14.51 -9.10
CA LYS A 72 -25.67 -14.87 -7.70
C LYS A 72 -25.24 -13.63 -6.90
N LEU A 73 -25.98 -13.34 -5.83
CA LEU A 73 -25.81 -12.13 -5.01
C LEU A 73 -24.42 -12.03 -4.36
N ASP A 74 -23.91 -13.14 -3.82
CA ASP A 74 -22.58 -13.24 -3.22
C ASP A 74 -21.48 -12.88 -4.21
N GLN A 75 -21.56 -13.39 -5.44
CA GLN A 75 -20.59 -13.10 -6.49
C GLN A 75 -20.65 -11.62 -6.92
N GLN A 76 -21.86 -11.06 -7.04
CA GLN A 76 -22.03 -9.62 -7.33
C GLN A 76 -21.42 -8.74 -6.25
N LEU A 77 -21.61 -9.10 -4.97
CA LEU A 77 -21.05 -8.37 -3.83
C LEU A 77 -19.53 -8.40 -3.83
N ILE A 78 -18.92 -9.58 -3.99
CA ILE A 78 -17.47 -9.73 -4.07
C ILE A 78 -16.92 -8.88 -5.20
N LEU A 79 -17.47 -9.01 -6.42
CA LEU A 79 -17.01 -8.25 -7.59
C LEU A 79 -17.10 -6.74 -7.38
N THR A 80 -18.26 -6.25 -6.94
CA THR A 80 -18.46 -4.80 -6.74
C THR A 80 -17.51 -4.27 -5.68
N GLN A 81 -17.38 -4.96 -4.54
CA GLN A 81 -16.48 -4.55 -3.46
C GLN A 81 -15.01 -4.60 -3.86
N SER A 82 -14.59 -5.64 -4.59
CA SER A 82 -13.21 -5.76 -5.07
C SER A 82 -12.87 -4.72 -6.12
N ILE A 83 -13.81 -4.37 -7.02
CA ILE A 83 -13.63 -3.30 -8.01
C ILE A 83 -13.52 -1.96 -7.30
N ASP A 84 -14.44 -1.66 -6.38
CA ASP A 84 -14.39 -0.44 -5.57
C ASP A 84 -13.06 -0.32 -4.81
N LEU A 85 -12.58 -1.41 -4.21
CA LEU A 85 -11.31 -1.47 -3.50
C LEU A 85 -10.13 -1.23 -4.46
N LEU A 86 -10.09 -1.91 -5.61
CA LEU A 86 -9.06 -1.74 -6.63
C LEU A 86 -8.95 -0.28 -7.08
N LEU A 87 -10.07 0.32 -7.49
CA LEU A 87 -10.12 1.69 -7.97
C LEU A 87 -9.74 2.68 -6.87
N THR A 88 -10.21 2.43 -5.65
CA THR A 88 -9.86 3.25 -4.48
C THR A 88 -8.37 3.19 -4.16
N LEU A 89 -7.75 2.01 -4.19
CA LEU A 89 -6.32 1.87 -3.91
C LEU A 89 -5.47 2.47 -5.03
N ILE A 90 -5.83 2.24 -6.29
CA ILE A 90 -5.09 2.76 -7.45
C ILE A 90 -5.09 4.28 -7.50
N ASN A 91 -6.23 4.91 -7.22
CA ASN A 91 -6.34 6.36 -7.16
C ASN A 91 -5.50 6.98 -6.01
N ARG A 92 -5.04 6.18 -5.05
CA ARG A 92 -4.27 6.65 -3.88
C ARG A 92 -2.77 6.31 -3.94
N LEU A 93 -2.30 5.52 -4.92
CA LEU A 93 -0.96 4.93 -4.90
C LEU A 93 0.20 5.94 -4.73
N ASN A 94 0.08 7.13 -5.31
CA ASN A 94 1.18 8.10 -5.42
C ASN A 94 0.91 9.46 -4.76
N SER A 95 -0.24 9.61 -4.11
CA SER A 95 -0.67 10.90 -3.54
C SER A 95 -1.12 10.75 -2.10
N GLU A 96 -0.93 9.59 -1.50
CA GLU A 96 -1.25 9.37 -0.10
C GLU A 96 -0.10 9.89 0.77
N THR A 97 -0.45 10.74 1.72
CA THR A 97 0.45 11.30 2.73
C THR A 97 -0.20 11.15 4.09
N LEU A 98 0.61 11.17 5.15
CA LEU A 98 0.08 11.15 6.50
C LEU A 98 -0.81 12.39 6.76
N ALA A 99 -0.45 13.55 6.22
CA ALA A 99 -1.27 14.75 6.25
C ALA A 99 -2.67 14.55 5.65
N LEU A 100 -2.79 13.88 4.50
CA LEU A 100 -4.08 13.61 3.88
C LEU A 100 -4.90 12.59 4.67
N LEU A 101 -4.27 11.60 5.29
CA LEU A 101 -4.94 10.66 6.18
C LEU A 101 -5.51 11.36 7.42
N PHE A 102 -4.76 12.26 8.05
CA PHE A 102 -5.27 13.08 9.14
C PHE A 102 -6.36 14.06 8.70
N MET A 103 -6.27 14.64 7.50
CA MET A 103 -7.36 15.42 6.92
C MET A 103 -8.63 14.59 6.74
N ARG A 104 -8.52 13.33 6.31
CA ARG A 104 -9.66 12.41 6.20
C ARG A 104 -10.28 12.11 7.56
N ILE A 105 -9.47 11.87 8.61
CA ILE A 105 -9.97 11.78 10.00
C ILE A 105 -10.73 13.06 10.37
N HIS A 106 -10.15 14.23 10.10
CA HIS A 106 -10.80 15.50 10.42
C HIS A 106 -12.16 15.67 9.72
N CYS A 107 -12.23 15.43 8.41
CA CYS A 107 -13.46 15.58 7.63
C CYS A 107 -14.56 14.58 8.06
N THR A 108 -14.19 13.31 8.25
CA THR A 108 -15.13 12.28 8.71
C THR A 108 -15.59 12.53 10.15
N ALA A 109 -14.69 12.94 11.05
CA ALA A 109 -15.03 13.31 12.42
C ALA A 109 -15.91 14.57 12.47
N THR A 110 -15.69 15.54 11.58
CA THR A 110 -16.55 16.73 11.45
C THR A 110 -17.96 16.35 11.04
N THR A 111 -18.09 15.44 10.08
CA THR A 111 -19.40 14.92 9.64
C THR A 111 -20.12 14.23 10.80
N CYS A 112 -19.44 13.33 11.52
CA CYS A 112 -19.98 12.68 12.71
C CYS A 112 -20.40 13.69 13.79
N TYR A 113 -19.54 14.67 14.08
CA TYR A 113 -19.79 15.70 15.09
C TYR A 113 -21.02 16.52 14.75
N ASN A 114 -21.15 16.97 13.49
CA ASN A 114 -22.29 17.78 13.05
C ASN A 114 -23.60 16.98 13.09
N LEU A 115 -23.58 15.71 12.69
CA LEU A 115 -24.74 14.82 12.83
C LEU A 115 -25.15 14.66 14.29
N LEU A 116 -24.21 14.37 15.18
CA LEU A 116 -24.49 14.20 16.61
C LEU A 116 -24.99 15.50 17.27
N LYS A 117 -24.44 16.66 16.88
CA LYS A 117 -24.89 17.99 17.32
C LYS A 117 -26.31 18.29 16.88
N ARG A 118 -26.64 18.01 15.61
CA ARG A 118 -28.02 18.18 15.09
C ARG A 118 -29.01 17.32 15.87
N TYR A 119 -28.65 16.10 16.21
CA TYR A 119 -29.46 15.23 17.07
C TYR A 119 -29.43 15.62 18.56
N ASP A 120 -28.54 16.52 18.98
CA ASP A 120 -28.53 17.12 20.31
C ASP A 120 -29.53 18.27 20.43
N GLU A 121 -29.63 19.07 19.38
CA GLU A 121 -30.50 20.24 19.31
C GLU A 121 -31.97 19.88 18.98
N ALA A 122 -32.20 18.81 18.20
CA ALA A 122 -33.54 18.48 17.70
C ALA A 122 -34.44 17.75 18.72
N ILE A 123 -33.93 16.71 19.40
CA ILE A 123 -34.68 15.88 20.36
C ILE A 123 -33.67 15.31 21.37
N ASN A 124 -33.90 15.46 22.67
CA ASN A 124 -33.02 14.90 23.72
C ASN A 124 -33.18 13.37 23.89
N ASP A 125 -33.49 12.65 22.81
CA ASP A 125 -33.72 11.21 22.78
C ASP A 125 -32.62 10.52 21.96
N ASN A 126 -31.92 9.58 22.59
CA ASN A 126 -30.87 8.79 21.95
C ASN A 126 -31.41 7.88 20.85
N ARG A 127 -32.70 7.49 20.88
CA ARG A 127 -33.32 6.58 19.90
C ARG A 127 -33.25 7.11 18.48
N HIS A 128 -33.32 8.44 18.29
CA HIS A 128 -33.25 9.04 16.96
C HIS A 128 -31.86 8.88 16.32
N VAL A 129 -30.78 8.99 17.12
CA VAL A 129 -29.41 8.75 16.63
C VAL A 129 -29.22 7.29 16.27
N MET A 130 -29.71 6.40 17.14
CA MET A 130 -29.49 4.95 17.03
C MET A 130 -30.28 4.29 15.90
N ASN A 131 -31.32 4.96 15.41
CA ASN A 131 -32.13 4.50 14.27
C ASN A 131 -31.70 5.15 12.94
N SER A 132 -30.71 6.05 12.92
CA SER A 132 -30.24 6.74 11.71
C SER A 132 -29.19 5.89 10.98
N PRO A 133 -29.46 5.41 9.75
CA PRO A 133 -28.44 4.77 8.92
C PRO A 133 -27.25 5.69 8.64
N GLU A 134 -27.51 6.98 8.46
CA GLU A 134 -26.50 8.00 8.18
C GLU A 134 -25.47 8.11 9.31
N PHE A 135 -25.91 7.98 10.57
CA PHE A 135 -25.02 7.95 11.72
C PHE A 135 -24.04 6.77 11.65
N TYR A 136 -24.52 5.56 11.38
CA TYR A 136 -23.66 4.38 11.29
C TYR A 136 -22.72 4.42 10.11
N THR A 137 -23.17 4.92 8.96
CA THR A 137 -22.30 5.17 7.80
C THR A 137 -21.21 6.17 8.15
N SER A 138 -21.55 7.29 8.82
CA SER A 138 -20.57 8.28 9.23
C SER A 138 -19.54 7.72 10.23
N ILE A 139 -19.98 6.95 11.22
CA ILE A 139 -19.10 6.26 12.18
C ILE A 139 -18.21 5.22 11.50
N SER A 140 -18.74 4.47 10.53
CA SER A 140 -17.96 3.50 9.76
C SER A 140 -16.88 4.21 8.96
N ASN A 141 -17.21 5.31 8.27
CA ASN A 141 -16.25 6.13 7.53
C ASN A 141 -15.14 6.70 8.43
N LEU A 142 -15.50 7.22 9.62
CA LEU A 142 -14.53 7.67 10.62
C LEU A 142 -13.63 6.53 11.11
N SER A 143 -14.23 5.37 11.42
CA SER A 143 -13.49 4.19 11.87
C SER A 143 -12.49 3.72 10.81
N ASN A 144 -12.90 3.70 9.55
CA ASN A 144 -12.05 3.29 8.44
C ASN A 144 -10.87 4.27 8.26
N ALA A 145 -11.13 5.59 8.27
CA ALA A 145 -10.07 6.60 8.20
C ALA A 145 -9.06 6.48 9.35
N ILE A 146 -9.53 6.17 10.56
CA ILE A 146 -8.66 5.96 11.72
C ILE A 146 -7.82 4.68 11.55
N VAL A 147 -8.44 3.55 11.21
CA VAL A 147 -7.75 2.26 11.04
C VAL A 147 -6.65 2.37 9.99
N GLU A 148 -6.96 2.99 8.86
CA GLU A 148 -6.01 3.24 7.78
C GLU A 148 -4.83 4.12 8.22
N THR A 149 -5.10 5.22 8.93
CA THR A 149 -4.04 6.06 9.51
C THR A 149 -3.16 5.28 10.49
N CYS A 150 -3.75 4.40 11.30
CA CYS A 150 -3.02 3.54 12.23
C CYS A 150 -2.17 2.47 11.53
N HIS A 151 -2.58 2.00 10.35
CA HIS A 151 -1.76 1.11 9.52
C HIS A 151 -0.54 1.85 8.98
N TRP A 152 -0.73 3.08 8.49
CA TRP A 152 0.38 3.94 8.05
C TRP A 152 1.40 4.21 9.16
N LEU A 153 0.92 4.66 10.33
CA LEU A 153 1.78 4.88 11.51
C LEU A 153 2.40 3.59 12.06
N GLY A 154 1.91 2.42 11.63
CA GLY A 154 2.42 1.10 11.99
C GLY A 154 3.50 0.57 11.05
N ARG A 155 3.92 1.35 10.06
CA ARG A 155 4.96 0.99 9.07
C ARG A 155 6.20 1.85 9.23
N LEU A 156 7.32 1.40 8.67
CA LEU A 156 8.51 2.23 8.52
C LEU A 156 8.21 3.44 7.61
N PRO A 157 8.83 4.60 7.85
CA PRO A 157 9.75 4.89 8.96
C PRO A 157 9.04 5.37 10.25
N PHE A 158 7.71 5.45 10.27
CA PHE A 158 6.95 6.00 11.40
C PHE A 158 7.13 5.21 12.71
N ILE A 159 7.28 3.89 12.63
CA ILE A 159 7.48 3.05 13.83
C ILE A 159 8.83 3.26 14.52
N GLU A 160 9.77 3.95 13.90
CA GLU A 160 11.09 4.26 14.49
C GLU A 160 11.08 5.60 15.25
N ASN A 161 10.02 6.40 15.09
CA ASN A 161 9.90 7.70 15.73
C ASN A 161 8.86 7.66 16.85
N VAL A 162 9.32 7.90 18.08
CA VAL A 162 8.52 7.85 19.31
C VAL A 162 7.28 8.74 19.26
N GLU A 163 7.36 9.92 18.64
CA GLU A 163 6.22 10.84 18.54
C GLU A 163 5.09 10.23 17.69
N TYR A 164 5.42 9.54 16.60
CA TYR A 164 4.44 8.85 15.75
C TYR A 164 3.87 7.58 16.41
N ILE A 165 4.68 6.86 17.18
CA ILE A 165 4.21 5.72 17.99
C ILE A 165 3.18 6.20 19.03
N ASP A 166 3.48 7.29 19.73
CA ASP A 166 2.58 7.88 20.73
C ASP A 166 1.30 8.43 20.09
N LEU A 167 1.42 9.07 18.92
CA LEU A 167 0.30 9.53 18.12
C LEU A 167 -0.61 8.36 17.69
N ARG A 168 -0.03 7.26 17.20
CA ARG A 168 -0.75 6.03 16.87
C ARG A 168 -1.52 5.50 18.06
N ARG A 169 -0.88 5.45 19.23
CA ARG A 169 -1.51 4.98 20.49
C ARG A 169 -2.68 5.88 20.89
N LYS A 170 -2.53 7.20 20.78
CA LYS A 170 -3.60 8.18 21.06
C LYS A 170 -4.81 7.95 20.16
N ILE A 171 -4.59 7.74 18.87
CA ILE A 171 -5.65 7.54 17.89
C ILE A 171 -6.36 6.19 18.08
N ILE A 172 -5.61 5.11 18.35
CA ILE A 172 -6.19 3.79 18.67
C ILE A 172 -7.09 3.90 19.92
N LYS A 173 -6.61 4.60 20.96
CA LYS A 173 -7.39 4.82 22.19
C LYS A 173 -8.70 5.55 21.89
N ALA A 174 -8.67 6.59 21.07
CA ALA A 174 -9.88 7.31 20.66
C ALA A 174 -10.86 6.40 19.90
N LEU A 175 -10.38 5.57 18.96
CA LEU A 175 -11.24 4.61 18.25
C LEU A 175 -11.91 3.61 19.19
N VAL A 176 -11.15 3.05 20.15
CA VAL A 176 -11.68 2.11 21.15
C VAL A 176 -12.74 2.81 22.00
N GLN A 177 -12.46 4.02 22.47
CA GLN A 177 -13.38 4.81 23.29
C GLN A 177 -14.68 5.13 22.54
N ILE A 178 -14.59 5.56 21.28
CA ILE A 178 -15.75 5.80 20.40
C ILE A 178 -16.59 4.52 20.26
N ARG A 179 -15.96 3.36 19.99
CA ARG A 179 -16.66 2.07 19.86
C ARG A 179 -17.38 1.67 21.15
N VAL A 180 -16.74 1.85 22.30
CA VAL A 180 -17.35 1.57 23.62
C VAL A 180 -18.55 2.49 23.87
N LEU A 181 -18.42 3.79 23.61
CA LEU A 181 -19.51 4.75 23.78
C LEU A 181 -20.70 4.44 22.86
N ILE A 182 -20.46 4.04 21.61
CA ILE A 182 -21.52 3.62 20.67
C ILE A 182 -22.19 2.33 21.11
N ARG A 183 -21.42 1.36 21.60
CA ARG A 183 -21.99 0.14 22.18
C ARG A 183 -22.88 0.46 23.38
N ASN A 184 -22.45 1.36 24.26
CA ASN A 184 -23.23 1.76 25.42
C ASN A 184 -24.49 2.56 25.03
N LEU A 185 -24.43 3.37 23.97
CA LEU A 185 -25.62 4.00 23.38
C LEU A 185 -26.68 2.99 22.93
N ARG A 186 -26.30 1.77 22.54
CA ARG A 186 -27.24 0.70 22.14
C ARG A 186 -27.93 0.01 23.33
N LEU A 187 -27.34 0.05 24.51
CA LEU A 187 -27.73 -0.79 25.65
C LEU A 187 -28.59 -0.05 26.69
N VAL A 188 -28.68 1.28 26.63
CA VAL A 188 -29.32 2.10 27.69
C VAL A 188 -30.62 2.72 27.19
N ASP A 189 -31.74 2.27 27.75
CA ASP A 189 -33.07 2.78 27.44
C ASP A 189 -33.48 4.01 28.26
N GLN A 190 -32.80 4.36 29.36
CA GLN A 190 -33.26 5.45 30.23
C GLN A 190 -32.11 6.23 30.91
N ILE A 191 -32.20 7.55 30.73
CA ILE A 191 -31.79 8.63 31.64
C ILE A 191 -30.28 8.75 31.96
N ASN A 192 -29.73 9.85 31.45
CA ASN A 192 -28.44 10.48 31.75
C ASN A 192 -27.16 9.73 31.33
N MET A 193 -26.52 10.29 30.29
CA MET A 193 -25.17 10.02 29.75
C MET A 193 -24.99 8.80 28.82
N PRO A 194 -25.08 9.03 27.48
CA PRO A 194 -23.98 8.55 26.62
C PRO A 194 -23.62 9.42 25.37
N LYS A 195 -24.45 10.39 24.95
CA LYS A 195 -24.23 11.16 23.70
C LYS A 195 -23.20 12.30 23.82
N SER A 196 -23.23 13.05 24.92
CA SER A 196 -22.31 14.19 25.13
C SER A 196 -20.85 13.76 25.27
N LYS A 197 -20.58 12.60 25.88
CA LYS A 197 -19.24 11.98 25.92
C LYS A 197 -18.77 11.59 24.53
N LEU A 198 -19.65 11.01 23.70
CA LEU A 198 -19.32 10.66 22.32
C LEU A 198 -19.03 11.93 21.49
N ILE A 199 -19.84 12.98 21.65
CA ILE A 199 -19.61 14.28 21.01
C ILE A 199 -18.25 14.85 21.42
N LEU A 200 -17.90 14.79 22.71
CA LEU A 200 -16.62 15.28 23.23
C LEU A 200 -15.44 14.51 22.64
N GLU A 201 -15.50 13.18 22.64
CA GLU A 201 -14.44 12.31 22.12
C GLU A 201 -14.20 12.54 20.62
N ILE A 202 -15.28 12.59 19.83
CA ILE A 202 -15.19 12.86 18.39
C ILE A 202 -14.68 14.29 18.15
N ASN A 203 -15.08 15.26 18.96
CA ASN A 203 -14.58 16.62 18.86
C ASN A 203 -13.08 16.72 19.16
N GLU A 204 -12.59 16.05 20.20
CA GLU A 204 -11.16 16.02 20.54
C GLU A 204 -10.33 15.38 19.44
N LEU A 205 -10.81 14.27 18.85
CA LEU A 205 -10.16 13.64 17.72
C LEU A 205 -10.13 14.59 16.50
N ARG A 206 -11.27 15.23 16.21
CA ARG A 206 -11.40 16.21 15.12
C ARG A 206 -10.42 17.37 15.26
N THR A 207 -10.32 17.97 16.46
CA THR A 207 -9.44 19.11 16.73
C THR A 207 -7.97 18.70 16.71
N THR A 208 -7.64 17.53 17.28
CA THR A 208 -6.29 16.96 17.22
C THR A 208 -5.84 16.76 15.79
N ALA A 209 -6.69 16.14 14.94
CA ALA A 209 -6.35 15.86 13.55
C ALA A 209 -6.06 17.14 12.73
N ILE A 210 -6.90 18.18 12.85
CA ILE A 210 -6.65 19.43 12.13
C ILE A 210 -5.46 20.21 12.69
N SER A 211 -5.20 20.12 14.00
CA SER A 211 -4.04 20.74 14.62
C SER A 211 -2.74 20.15 14.07
N LEU A 212 -2.67 18.82 13.97
CA LEU A 212 -1.53 18.12 13.38
C LEU A 212 -1.28 18.55 11.95
N VAL A 213 -2.33 18.60 11.12
CA VAL A 213 -2.18 19.02 9.71
C VAL A 213 -1.65 20.46 9.60
N ARG A 214 -2.04 21.36 10.50
CA ARG A 214 -1.63 22.77 10.45
C ARG A 214 -0.27 23.06 11.08
N GLN A 215 0.14 22.28 12.07
CA GLN A 215 1.26 22.61 12.95
C GLN A 215 2.46 21.66 12.81
N ASN A 216 2.27 20.47 12.21
CA ASN A 216 3.36 19.52 12.06
C ASN A 216 4.41 20.05 11.06
N LYS A 217 5.67 20.07 11.48
CA LYS A 217 6.82 20.57 10.71
C LYS A 217 7.68 19.46 10.14
N ASP A 218 7.42 18.21 10.49
CA ASP A 218 8.15 17.08 9.97
C ASP A 218 7.84 16.90 8.48
N SER A 219 8.88 16.94 7.66
CA SER A 219 8.83 16.64 6.24
C SER A 219 8.10 15.32 5.94
N LEU A 220 8.35 14.27 6.74
CA LEU A 220 7.79 12.94 6.54
C LEU A 220 6.25 12.94 6.62
N PHE A 221 5.68 13.84 7.40
CA PHE A 221 4.24 13.99 7.56
C PHE A 221 3.54 14.37 6.24
N SER A 222 4.23 15.14 5.39
CA SER A 222 3.71 15.66 4.13
C SER A 222 4.33 15.02 2.89
N SER A 223 5.35 14.17 3.07
CA SER A 223 6.00 13.47 1.97
C SER A 223 5.08 12.42 1.33
N ASP A 224 5.11 12.36 0.00
CA ASP A 224 4.32 11.43 -0.80
C ASP A 224 4.90 10.01 -0.77
N CYS A 225 4.00 9.02 -0.84
CA CYS A 225 4.35 7.69 -1.33
C CYS A 225 4.81 7.74 -2.79
N TYR A 226 5.60 6.75 -3.20
CA TYR A 226 6.00 6.61 -4.60
C TYR A 226 6.05 5.16 -5.04
N LEU A 227 5.82 4.92 -6.32
CA LEU A 227 5.95 3.61 -6.94
C LEU A 227 7.36 3.41 -7.50
N THR A 228 7.87 2.20 -7.38
CA THR A 228 9.15 1.80 -7.99
C THR A 228 9.04 0.40 -8.56
N ARG A 229 9.56 0.21 -9.78
CA ARG A 229 9.76 -1.13 -10.34
C ARG A 229 11.07 -1.70 -9.87
N VAL A 230 11.04 -2.94 -9.36
CA VAL A 230 12.22 -3.67 -8.90
C VAL A 230 12.27 -5.02 -9.59
N ASN A 231 13.40 -5.30 -10.24
CA ASN A 231 13.65 -6.61 -10.83
C ASN A 231 14.46 -7.44 -9.84
N LEU A 232 13.86 -8.53 -9.38
CA LEU A 232 14.45 -9.46 -8.45
C LEU A 232 15.07 -10.62 -9.24
N ARG A 233 16.39 -10.75 -9.14
CA ARG A 233 17.16 -11.84 -9.75
C ARG A 233 17.64 -12.78 -8.67
N ARG A 234 17.38 -14.06 -8.90
CA ARG A 234 17.68 -15.11 -7.92
C ARG A 234 19.20 -15.37 -7.83
N PRO A 235 19.74 -15.51 -6.61
CA PRO A 235 21.09 -16.03 -6.42
C PRO A 235 21.18 -17.55 -6.70
N ILE A 236 20.16 -18.33 -6.28
CA ILE A 236 20.13 -19.82 -6.32
C ILE A 236 18.68 -20.31 -6.53
N LYS A 237 18.49 -21.46 -7.20
CA LYS A 237 17.19 -22.13 -7.38
C LYS A 237 16.68 -22.69 -6.04
N ASP A 238 15.51 -22.24 -5.59
CA ASP A 238 14.42 -23.06 -5.01
C ASP A 238 13.57 -22.44 -3.89
N ASP A 239 13.62 -21.13 -3.62
CA ASP A 239 12.54 -20.52 -2.80
C ASP A 239 12.20 -19.06 -3.14
N VAL A 240 11.09 -18.58 -2.57
CA VAL A 240 10.69 -17.17 -2.61
C VAL A 240 11.44 -16.44 -1.49
N ASN A 241 12.47 -15.68 -1.85
CA ASN A 241 13.34 -14.99 -0.88
C ASN A 241 12.68 -13.75 -0.20
N ILE A 242 11.34 -13.68 -0.21
CA ILE A 242 10.51 -12.60 0.34
C ILE A 242 9.35 -13.23 1.09
N GLU A 243 9.21 -12.87 2.36
CA GLU A 243 7.98 -13.12 3.11
C GLU A 243 7.08 -11.89 3.07
N TYR A 244 5.77 -12.14 3.15
CA TYR A 244 4.79 -11.07 3.13
C TYR A 244 3.64 -11.35 4.10
N THR A 245 2.99 -10.28 4.53
CA THR A 245 1.76 -10.30 5.31
C THR A 245 0.64 -9.67 4.48
N THR A 246 -0.52 -10.34 4.43
CA THR A 246 -1.71 -9.76 3.81
C THR A 246 -2.57 -9.09 4.88
N MET A 247 -2.88 -7.82 4.66
CA MET A 247 -3.73 -7.02 5.54
C MET A 247 -5.22 -7.37 5.32
N PRO A 248 -6.12 -7.01 6.25
CA PRO A 248 -7.55 -7.29 6.10
C PRO A 248 -8.21 -6.66 4.86
N ASP A 249 -7.61 -5.63 4.29
CA ASP A 249 -8.02 -4.99 3.04
C ASP A 249 -7.32 -5.58 1.80
N PHE A 250 -6.75 -6.78 1.93
CA PHE A 250 -6.03 -7.50 0.87
C PHE A 250 -4.82 -6.75 0.29
N THR A 251 -4.22 -5.87 1.10
CA THR A 251 -2.93 -5.26 0.79
C THR A 251 -1.80 -6.21 1.18
N HIS A 252 -0.89 -6.51 0.26
CA HIS A 252 0.26 -7.39 0.51
C HIS A 252 1.51 -6.58 0.86
N ILE A 253 2.02 -6.75 2.08
CA ILE A 253 3.15 -6.00 2.63
C ILE A 253 4.34 -6.93 2.84
N ILE A 254 5.53 -6.53 2.38
CA ILE A 254 6.78 -7.26 2.62
C ILE A 254 7.05 -7.28 4.13
N SER A 255 7.14 -8.47 4.73
CA SER A 255 7.38 -8.67 6.16
C SER A 255 8.83 -9.02 6.47
N SER A 256 9.49 -9.75 5.56
CA SER A 256 10.89 -10.14 5.70
C SER A 256 11.53 -10.33 4.32
N ILE A 257 12.84 -10.15 4.26
CA ILE A 257 13.66 -10.38 3.07
C ILE A 257 14.85 -11.22 3.51
N GLU A 258 15.14 -12.30 2.80
CA GLU A 258 16.26 -13.17 3.13
C GLU A 258 17.61 -12.46 2.96
N THR A 259 18.44 -12.49 4.01
CA THR A 259 19.73 -11.78 4.05
C THR A 259 20.67 -12.20 2.91
N GLU A 260 20.68 -13.48 2.55
CA GLU A 260 21.52 -14.00 1.46
C GLU A 260 21.13 -13.40 0.10
N ALA A 261 19.83 -13.15 -0.11
CA ALA A 261 19.31 -12.55 -1.33
C ALA A 261 19.73 -11.07 -1.49
N ILE A 262 19.79 -10.33 -0.38
CA ILE A 262 20.25 -8.93 -0.34
C ILE A 262 21.75 -8.85 -0.69
N GLY A 263 22.55 -9.81 -0.21
CA GLY A 263 23.99 -9.84 -0.44
C GLY A 263 24.42 -10.12 -1.89
N TYR A 264 23.53 -10.69 -2.71
CA TYR A 264 23.85 -10.99 -4.10
C TYR A 264 23.83 -9.73 -4.98
N MET A 265 24.97 -9.38 -5.56
CA MET A 265 25.09 -8.18 -6.38
C MET A 265 24.19 -8.26 -7.62
N GLY A 266 23.40 -7.20 -7.84
CA GLY A 266 22.48 -7.14 -8.98
C GLY A 266 21.23 -8.01 -8.81
N SER A 267 20.98 -8.53 -7.60
CA SER A 267 19.75 -9.26 -7.27
C SER A 267 18.52 -8.37 -7.22
N GLY A 268 18.68 -7.05 -7.02
CA GLY A 268 17.59 -6.10 -6.84
C GLY A 268 16.91 -6.14 -5.47
N PHE A 269 17.23 -7.11 -4.60
CA PHE A 269 16.63 -7.23 -3.27
C PHE A 269 17.01 -6.08 -2.33
N SER A 270 18.14 -5.40 -2.54
CA SER A 270 18.49 -4.19 -1.80
C SER A 270 17.59 -2.98 -2.14
N ALA A 271 16.81 -3.05 -3.22
CA ALA A 271 15.89 -2.00 -3.61
C ALA A 271 14.49 -2.16 -3.00
N ILE A 272 14.22 -3.24 -2.27
CA ILE A 272 12.98 -3.47 -1.50
C ILE A 272 13.26 -3.43 0.01
N ASN A 273 12.22 -3.14 0.79
CA ASN A 273 12.31 -2.98 2.23
C ASN A 273 11.10 -3.63 2.91
N ILE A 274 11.31 -4.01 4.17
CA ILE A 274 10.20 -4.39 5.05
C ILE A 274 9.23 -3.21 5.14
N GLY A 275 7.94 -3.52 5.01
CA GLY A 275 6.89 -2.52 5.01
C GLY A 275 6.60 -1.91 3.63
N ASP A 276 7.26 -2.32 2.55
CA ASP A 276 6.84 -1.95 1.19
C ASP A 276 5.60 -2.76 0.77
N GLU A 277 4.73 -2.15 -0.02
CA GLU A 277 3.48 -2.76 -0.49
C GLU A 277 3.62 -3.23 -1.93
N ILE A 278 3.25 -4.48 -2.20
CA ILE A 278 3.36 -5.09 -3.54
C ILE A 278 2.08 -4.81 -4.32
N ILE A 279 2.24 -4.10 -5.43
CA ILE A 279 1.15 -3.66 -6.30
C ILE A 279 1.01 -4.55 -7.53
N GLU A 280 2.14 -4.98 -8.10
CA GLU A 280 2.20 -5.75 -9.33
C GLU A 280 3.30 -6.81 -9.24
N ILE A 281 3.05 -7.99 -9.83
CA ILE A 281 4.02 -9.05 -10.05
C ILE A 281 3.99 -9.39 -11.55
N ASN A 282 5.11 -9.21 -12.24
CA ASN A 282 5.27 -9.51 -13.68
C ASN A 282 4.15 -8.91 -14.56
N ASN A 283 3.87 -7.61 -14.43
CA ASN A 283 2.78 -6.91 -15.13
C ASN A 283 1.36 -7.32 -14.73
N GLN A 284 1.18 -8.21 -13.76
CA GLN A 284 -0.13 -8.51 -13.17
C GLN A 284 -0.33 -7.69 -11.90
N VAL A 285 -1.36 -6.85 -11.88
CA VAL A 285 -1.77 -6.14 -10.67
C VAL A 285 -2.44 -7.13 -9.72
N VAL A 286 -2.00 -7.13 -8.46
CA VAL A 286 -2.40 -8.08 -7.42
C VAL A 286 -3.14 -7.42 -6.26
N ILE A 287 -3.53 -6.15 -6.42
CA ILE A 287 -4.34 -5.43 -5.44
C ILE A 287 -5.68 -6.17 -5.25
N GLY A 288 -6.03 -6.47 -4.00
CA GLY A 288 -7.31 -7.11 -3.68
C GLY A 288 -7.30 -8.63 -3.83
N TRP A 289 -6.18 -9.23 -4.22
CA TRP A 289 -6.04 -10.68 -4.31
C TRP A 289 -5.98 -11.31 -2.93
N ASP A 290 -6.46 -12.53 -2.82
CA ASP A 290 -6.30 -13.29 -1.59
C ASP A 290 -4.90 -13.90 -1.47
N PRO A 291 -4.48 -14.28 -0.25
CA PRO A 291 -3.14 -14.81 -0.02
C PRO A 291 -2.81 -16.08 -0.80
N ILE A 292 -3.81 -16.89 -1.16
CA ILE A 292 -3.57 -18.16 -1.87
C ILE A 292 -3.15 -17.83 -3.30
N HIS A 293 -3.97 -17.07 -4.04
CA HIS A 293 -3.65 -16.69 -5.42
C HIS A 293 -2.40 -15.82 -5.52
N PHE A 294 -2.19 -14.91 -4.55
CA PHE A 294 -0.96 -14.12 -4.49
C PHE A 294 0.28 -15.01 -4.31
N THR A 295 0.24 -15.98 -3.39
CA THR A 295 1.35 -16.91 -3.16
C THR A 295 1.64 -17.72 -4.41
N ASP A 296 0.59 -18.24 -5.05
CA ASP A 296 0.72 -19.05 -6.26
C ASP A 296 1.36 -18.25 -7.39
N LEU A 297 0.94 -17.00 -7.61
CA LEU A 297 1.59 -16.14 -8.61
C LEU A 297 3.05 -15.84 -8.26
N LEU A 298 3.37 -15.56 -7.00
CA LEU A 298 4.74 -15.28 -6.56
C LEU A 298 5.66 -16.51 -6.72
N ARG A 299 5.14 -17.71 -6.48
CA ARG A 299 5.84 -19.00 -6.67
C ARG A 299 5.96 -19.40 -8.15
N LEU A 300 4.92 -19.19 -8.94
CA LEU A 300 4.96 -19.46 -10.38
C LEU A 300 5.91 -18.50 -11.10
N SER A 301 5.85 -17.22 -10.73
CA SER A 301 6.76 -16.18 -11.23
C SER A 301 8.21 -16.47 -10.86
N SER A 302 8.40 -17.06 -9.68
CA SER A 302 9.68 -17.55 -9.21
C SER A 302 10.34 -18.58 -10.13
N HIS A 303 9.61 -19.34 -10.94
CA HIS A 303 10.23 -20.26 -11.91
C HIS A 303 10.95 -19.54 -13.06
N VAL A 304 10.64 -18.26 -13.29
CA VAL A 304 11.39 -17.37 -14.19
C VAL A 304 12.56 -16.81 -13.38
N ASN A 305 13.79 -16.85 -13.90
CA ASN A 305 14.99 -16.39 -13.18
C ASN A 305 14.96 -14.89 -12.76
N GLU A 306 13.92 -14.14 -13.16
CA GLU A 306 13.70 -12.75 -12.86
C GLU A 306 12.20 -12.52 -12.55
N ILE A 307 11.92 -11.88 -11.42
CA ILE A 307 10.58 -11.41 -11.04
C ILE A 307 10.59 -9.89 -11.09
N CYS A 308 9.68 -9.28 -11.84
CA CYS A 308 9.46 -7.83 -11.82
C CYS A 308 8.37 -7.49 -10.82
N LEU A 309 8.66 -6.66 -9.83
CA LEU A 309 7.68 -6.13 -8.88
C LEU A 309 7.44 -4.65 -9.13
N LEU A 310 6.19 -4.22 -9.08
CA LEU A 310 5.86 -2.81 -8.79
C LEU A 310 5.53 -2.72 -7.31
N VAL A 311 6.29 -1.89 -6.58
CA VAL A 311 6.09 -1.71 -5.14
C VAL A 311 5.77 -0.25 -4.82
N LYS A 312 4.82 -0.04 -3.93
CA LYS A 312 4.54 1.26 -3.29
C LYS A 312 5.44 1.40 -2.07
N LYS A 313 6.33 2.39 -2.13
CA LYS A 313 7.25 2.77 -1.06
C LYS A 313 6.57 3.77 -0.13
N MET A 314 6.78 3.56 1.17
CA MET A 314 6.42 4.56 2.17
C MET A 314 7.33 5.79 2.04
N PRO A 315 6.87 6.99 2.45
CA PRO A 315 7.70 8.17 2.43
C PRO A 315 8.96 7.97 3.28
N ARG A 316 10.06 8.62 2.91
CA ARG A 316 11.33 8.59 3.66
C ARG A 316 11.83 10.00 3.89
N HIS A 317 12.68 10.20 4.89
CA HIS A 317 13.40 11.47 5.02
C HIS A 317 14.37 11.62 3.84
N ASN A 318 14.51 12.84 3.31
CA ASN A 318 15.41 13.13 2.18
C ASN A 318 16.87 12.72 2.47
N ASP A 319 17.28 12.70 3.74
CA ASP A 319 18.62 12.27 4.13
C ASP A 319 18.85 10.77 3.83
N ASP A 320 17.84 9.92 3.97
CA ASP A 320 17.93 8.49 3.64
C ASP A 320 18.10 8.25 2.14
N GLU A 321 17.54 9.09 1.28
CA GLU A 321 17.79 9.05 -0.17
C GLU A 321 19.24 9.40 -0.53
N ILE A 322 19.87 10.30 0.23
CA ILE A 322 21.29 10.66 0.06
C ILE A 322 22.19 9.53 0.57
N TYR A 323 21.85 8.91 1.70
CA TYR A 323 22.59 7.76 2.25
C TYR A 323 22.49 6.52 1.34
N THR A 324 21.30 6.20 0.84
CA THR A 324 21.10 5.07 -0.09
C THR A 324 21.76 5.31 -1.45
N LYS A 325 21.72 6.53 -2.00
CA LYS A 325 22.52 6.90 -3.18
C LYS A 325 24.03 6.77 -2.93
N ARG A 326 24.52 7.27 -1.79
CA ARG A 326 25.95 7.16 -1.43
C ARG A 326 26.39 5.70 -1.27
N ILE A 327 25.57 4.83 -0.68
CA ILE A 327 25.87 3.39 -0.60
C ILE A 327 25.84 2.73 -1.98
N ALA A 328 24.88 3.09 -2.84
CA ALA A 328 24.83 2.59 -4.21
C ALA A 328 26.05 3.04 -5.05
N ASP A 329 26.53 4.27 -4.83
CA ASP A 329 27.75 4.81 -5.46
C ASP A 329 29.04 4.19 -4.89
N LEU A 330 29.01 3.75 -3.63
CA LEU A 330 30.09 3.02 -2.96
C LEU A 330 30.09 1.52 -3.27
N ALA A 331 29.02 0.97 -3.86
CA ALA A 331 28.98 -0.41 -4.29
C ALA A 331 30.05 -0.66 -5.38
N PRO A 332 30.83 -1.75 -5.29
CA PRO A 332 31.96 -1.98 -6.18
C PRO A 332 31.50 -2.03 -7.64
N ASN A 333 31.93 -1.04 -8.43
CA ASN A 333 31.61 -0.94 -9.85
C ASN A 333 32.08 -2.21 -10.60
N PRO A 334 31.18 -3.01 -11.21
CA PRO A 334 31.52 -4.29 -11.82
C PRO A 334 32.56 -4.18 -12.95
N ARG A 335 32.71 -3.01 -13.58
CA ARG A 335 33.77 -2.76 -14.57
C ARG A 335 35.15 -2.62 -13.91
N ARG A 336 35.25 -2.01 -12.72
CA ARG A 336 36.50 -1.91 -11.95
C ARG A 336 36.89 -3.25 -11.33
N THR A 337 35.93 -4.02 -10.83
CA THR A 337 36.19 -5.34 -10.22
C THR A 337 36.65 -6.37 -11.26
N ARG A 338 36.08 -6.35 -12.48
CA ARG A 338 36.57 -7.17 -13.61
C ARG A 338 37.97 -6.76 -14.09
N ALA A 339 38.26 -5.47 -14.17
CA ALA A 339 39.59 -4.99 -14.56
C ALA A 339 40.67 -5.40 -13.54
N ARG A 340 40.35 -5.32 -12.24
CA ARG A 340 41.26 -5.73 -11.15
C ARG A 340 41.54 -7.24 -11.16
N GLY A 341 40.49 -8.05 -11.35
CA GLY A 341 40.64 -9.52 -11.48
C GLY A 341 41.30 -9.99 -12.79
N ALA A 342 41.36 -9.13 -13.82
CA ALA A 342 42.13 -9.39 -15.04
C ALA A 342 43.63 -9.04 -14.83
N LEU A 343 43.92 -7.91 -14.19
CA LEU A 343 45.29 -7.48 -13.86
C LEU A 343 45.99 -8.44 -12.89
N GLU A 344 45.27 -8.97 -11.89
CA GLU A 344 45.82 -9.96 -10.94
C GLU A 344 46.15 -11.31 -11.62
N ARG A 345 45.33 -11.73 -12.61
CA ARG A 345 45.61 -12.92 -13.42
C ARG A 345 46.82 -12.74 -14.34
N ILE A 346 46.99 -11.55 -14.92
CA ILE A 346 48.17 -11.23 -15.72
C ILE A 346 49.43 -11.29 -14.84
N LYS A 347 49.41 -10.67 -13.65
CA LYS A 347 50.53 -10.74 -12.69
C LYS A 347 50.87 -12.16 -12.25
N GLN A 348 49.87 -12.99 -11.92
CA GLN A 348 50.12 -14.39 -11.56
C GLN A 348 50.71 -15.20 -12.71
N THR A 349 50.33 -14.89 -13.95
CA THR A 349 50.87 -15.56 -15.14
C THR A 349 52.33 -15.14 -15.40
N GLU A 350 52.67 -13.87 -15.19
CA GLU A 350 54.04 -13.36 -15.27
C GLU A 350 54.92 -13.93 -14.15
N ASP A 351 54.46 -13.93 -12.90
CA ASP A 351 55.21 -14.47 -11.76
C ASP A 351 55.50 -15.98 -11.92
N ASN A 352 54.53 -16.74 -12.43
CA ASN A 352 54.72 -18.17 -12.71
C ASN A 352 55.70 -18.40 -13.86
N ARG A 353 55.71 -17.51 -14.88
CA ARG A 353 56.63 -17.60 -16.01
C ARG A 353 58.06 -17.28 -15.59
N THR A 354 58.25 -16.30 -14.70
CA THR A 354 59.56 -15.95 -14.14
C THR A 354 60.10 -17.09 -13.28
N ARG A 355 59.26 -17.73 -12.47
CA ARG A 355 59.64 -18.91 -11.66
C ARG A 355 60.01 -20.14 -12.48
N LEU A 356 59.37 -20.35 -13.63
CA LEU A 356 59.72 -21.45 -14.54
C LEU A 356 61.08 -21.22 -15.23
N LEU A 357 61.40 -19.97 -15.57
CA LEU A 357 62.71 -19.61 -16.13
C LEU A 357 63.86 -19.72 -15.12
N GLU A 358 63.58 -19.52 -13.83
CA GLU A 358 64.56 -19.72 -12.74
C GLU A 358 64.80 -21.21 -12.38
N GLN A 359 63.97 -22.13 -12.87
CA GLN A 359 64.12 -23.57 -12.64
C GLN A 359 64.80 -24.32 -13.81
N GLU A 360 64.99 -23.67 -14.96
CA GLU A 360 65.62 -24.26 -16.16
C GLU A 360 67.05 -23.72 -16.43
N GLY A 361 67.63 -22.93 -15.53
CA GLY A 361 69.03 -22.50 -15.54
C GLY A 361 69.78 -23.03 -14.33
#